data_AF-A0AAV4B882-F1
#
_entry.id   AF-A0AAV4B882-F1
#
_cell.length_a   1.000
_cell.length_b   1.000
_cell.length_c   1.000
_cell.angle_alpha   90.00
_cell.angle_beta   90.00
_cell.angle_gamma   90.00
#
_symmetry.space_group_name_H-M   'P 1'
#
loop_
_entity.id
_entity.type
_entity.pdbx_description
1 polymer ?
#
loop_
_entity_poly.entity_id
_entity_poly.type
_entity_poly.pdbx_seq_one_letter_code
_entity_poly.pdbx_strand_id
1 'polypeptide(L)'
;MKDTRRGAETLELASESLLAINKCELQGKFKIWGLGSTTAKWWSKTEGKERRDMILDEIRNKEDSTRVQRAVQQPQQGQWTNCDTAIQRSLTWNDIWLMAPLCISFLIRSVYNLLPSNANLVRWGKKDDPKCLLCQGRLQSMY
;
A
#
# COMPACT_ATOMS: atom_id res chain seq x y z
N MET A 1 3.06 -41.08 -16.38
CA MET A 1 2.16 -39.94 -16.65
C MET A 1 1.95 -39.18 -15.36
N LYS A 2 2.30 -37.90 -15.29
CA LYS A 2 2.03 -37.08 -14.09
C LYS A 2 0.58 -36.63 -14.15
N ASP A 3 -0.20 -37.07 -13.17
CA ASP A 3 -1.62 -36.74 -13.04
C ASP A 3 -1.78 -35.24 -12.77
N THR A 4 -2.01 -34.50 -13.85
CA THR A 4 -2.13 -33.05 -13.89
C THR A 4 -3.53 -32.59 -13.49
N ARG A 5 -4.51 -33.49 -13.48
CA ARG A 5 -5.90 -33.19 -13.10
C ARG A 5 -6.02 -33.00 -11.61
N ARG A 6 -5.39 -33.88 -10.82
CA ARG A 6 -5.33 -33.77 -9.37
C ARG A 6 -4.68 -32.47 -8.90
N GLY A 7 -3.66 -32.01 -9.62
CA GLY A 7 -3.01 -30.72 -9.35
C GLY A 7 -3.91 -29.52 -9.58
N ALA A 8 -4.72 -29.54 -10.66
CA ALA A 8 -5.69 -28.50 -10.96
C ALA A 8 -6.82 -28.45 -9.93
N GLU A 9 -7.38 -29.60 -9.56
CA GLU A 9 -8.42 -29.73 -8.53
C GLU A 9 -7.94 -29.22 -7.15
N THR A 10 -6.67 -29.47 -6.82
CA THR A 10 -6.08 -28.98 -5.55
C THR A 10 -5.90 -27.46 -5.56
N LEU A 11 -5.55 -26.89 -6.71
CA LEU A 11 -5.37 -25.44 -6.90
C LEU A 11 -6.72 -24.70 -6.83
N GLU A 12 -7.74 -25.27 -7.47
CA GLU A 12 -9.10 -24.74 -7.47
C GLU A 12 -9.68 -24.77 -6.05
N LEU A 13 -9.59 -25.91 -5.36
CA LEU A 13 -10.02 -26.06 -3.97
C LEU A 13 -9.29 -25.08 -3.02
N ALA A 14 -7.99 -24.87 -3.22
CA ALA A 14 -7.21 -23.90 -2.44
C ALA A 14 -7.69 -22.46 -2.70
N SER A 15 -7.99 -22.11 -3.95
CA SER A 15 -8.50 -20.79 -4.32
C SER A 15 -9.89 -20.51 -3.74
N GLU A 16 -10.79 -21.49 -3.79
CA GLU A 16 -12.14 -21.39 -3.23
C GLU A 16 -12.11 -21.27 -1.71
N SER A 17 -11.21 -22.02 -1.07
CA SER A 17 -10.99 -21.95 0.37
C SER A 17 -10.49 -20.58 0.81
N LEU A 18 -9.57 -19.97 0.05
CA LEU A 18 -9.07 -18.61 0.33
C LEU A 18 -10.16 -17.55 0.18
N LEU A 19 -11.02 -17.67 -0.85
CA LEU A 19 -12.16 -16.78 -1.05
C LEU A 19 -13.19 -16.91 0.07
N ALA A 20 -13.45 -18.14 0.54
CA ALA A 20 -14.35 -18.39 1.67
C ALA A 20 -13.80 -17.80 2.98
N ILE A 21 -12.50 -17.94 3.24
CA ILE A 21 -11.85 -17.36 4.42
C ILE A 21 -11.96 -15.82 4.41
N ASN A 22 -11.80 -15.19 3.25
CA ASN A 22 -11.91 -13.74 3.11
C ASN A 22 -13.35 -13.24 3.31
N LYS A 23 -14.35 -14.04 2.92
CA LYS A 23 -15.78 -13.72 3.05
C LYS A 23 -16.32 -13.85 4.48
N CYS A 24 -15.71 -14.66 5.33
CA CYS A 24 -16.23 -14.95 6.66
C CYS A 24 -15.82 -13.92 7.75
N GLU A 25 -15.09 -12.85 7.42
CA GLU A 25 -14.59 -11.83 8.37
C GLU A 25 -13.93 -12.43 9.64
N LEU A 26 -13.39 -13.65 9.53
CA LEU A 26 -12.87 -14.38 10.68
C LEU A 26 -11.55 -13.75 11.14
N GLN A 27 -11.61 -13.07 12.28
CA GLN A 27 -10.46 -12.61 13.02
C GLN A 27 -9.74 -13.81 13.65
N GLY A 28 -8.55 -14.17 13.16
CA GLY A 28 -7.73 -15.23 13.75
C GLY A 28 -7.00 -16.14 12.75
N LYS A 29 -6.27 -17.13 13.27
CA LYS A 29 -5.19 -17.97 12.68
C LYS A 29 -5.24 -18.40 11.19
N PHE A 30 -6.36 -18.32 10.48
CA PHE A 30 -6.50 -18.86 9.12
C PHE A 30 -5.99 -17.94 8.00
N LYS A 31 -5.58 -16.69 8.29
CA LYS A 31 -4.87 -15.82 7.33
C LYS A 31 -3.39 -16.19 7.10
N ILE A 32 -2.86 -17.16 7.85
CA ILE A 32 -1.41 -17.41 7.95
C ILE A 32 -1.02 -18.70 7.21
N TRP A 33 -1.08 -18.69 5.88
CA TRP A 33 -0.36 -19.71 5.08
C TRP A 33 0.28 -19.11 3.82
N GLY A 34 0.76 -17.86 3.89
CA GLY A 34 1.41 -17.24 2.72
C GLY A 34 2.45 -16.11 2.93
N LEU A 35 2.52 -15.42 4.07
CA LEU A 35 3.24 -14.12 4.12
C LEU A 35 4.08 -13.84 5.39
N GLY A 36 4.56 -14.88 6.06
CA GLY A 36 5.34 -14.75 7.30
C GLY A 36 4.50 -15.04 8.54
N SER A 37 5.10 -15.78 9.47
CA SER A 37 4.43 -16.24 10.68
C SER A 37 4.27 -15.09 11.66
N THR A 38 3.17 -14.35 11.57
CA THR A 38 2.67 -13.60 12.72
C THR A 38 1.85 -14.59 13.54
N THR A 39 2.36 -15.05 14.68
CA THR A 39 1.58 -15.90 15.57
C THR A 39 0.32 -15.14 15.99
N ALA A 40 -0.84 -15.58 15.51
CA ALA A 40 -2.10 -14.95 15.88
C ALA A 40 -2.26 -14.97 17.40
N LYS A 41 -2.31 -13.77 17.99
CA LYS A 41 -2.53 -13.56 19.42
C LYS A 41 -4.03 -13.54 19.70
N TRP A 42 -4.45 -14.25 20.73
CA TRP A 42 -5.86 -14.35 21.11
C TRP A 42 -6.10 -13.50 22.35
N TRP A 43 -7.09 -12.59 22.28
CA TRP A 43 -7.48 -11.72 23.39
C TRP A 43 -7.70 -12.45 24.72
N SER A 44 -8.30 -13.64 24.66
CA SER A 44 -8.58 -14.48 25.83
C SER A 44 -7.34 -15.13 26.46
N LYS A 45 -6.22 -15.20 25.72
CA LYS A 45 -4.97 -15.86 26.15
C LYS A 45 -3.85 -14.87 26.46
N THR A 46 -4.12 -13.58 26.36
CA THR A 46 -3.13 -12.52 26.56
C THR A 46 -3.42 -11.78 27.85
N GLU A 47 -2.36 -11.45 28.57
CA GLU A 47 -2.46 -10.76 29.86
C GLU A 47 -1.46 -9.60 29.94
N GLY A 48 -1.73 -8.67 30.86
CA GLY A 48 -0.83 -7.57 31.18
C GLY A 48 -0.49 -6.68 29.97
N LYS A 49 0.79 -6.66 29.58
CA LYS A 49 1.32 -5.81 28.51
C LYS A 49 0.75 -6.18 27.16
N GLU A 50 0.69 -7.46 26.82
CA GLU A 50 0.24 -7.90 25.50
C GLU A 50 -1.21 -7.52 25.22
N ARG A 51 -2.05 -7.57 26.26
CA ARG A 51 -3.44 -7.17 26.17
C ARG A 51 -3.58 -5.66 25.92
N ARG A 52 -2.73 -4.85 26.54
CA ARG A 52 -2.65 -3.40 26.28
C ARG A 52 -2.17 -3.12 24.87
N ASP A 53 -1.12 -3.81 24.41
CA ASP A 53 -0.57 -3.63 23.07
C ASP A 53 -1.63 -3.93 22.00
N MET A 54 -2.43 -5.00 22.16
CA MET A 54 -3.52 -5.29 21.23
C MET A 54 -4.64 -4.25 21.22
N ILE A 55 -4.99 -3.66 22.37
CA ILE A 55 -5.95 -2.54 22.39
C ILE A 55 -5.38 -1.35 21.61
N LEU A 56 -4.11 -1.03 21.85
CA LEU A 56 -3.44 0.09 21.20
C LEU A 56 -3.35 -0.13 19.69
N ASP A 57 -2.98 -1.33 19.25
CA ASP A 57 -2.93 -1.69 17.84
C ASP A 57 -4.31 -1.59 17.20
N GLU A 58 -5.37 -2.04 17.87
CA GLU A 58 -6.74 -1.92 17.33
C GLU A 58 -7.19 -0.46 17.20
N ILE A 59 -6.93 0.36 18.23
CA ILE A 59 -7.22 1.80 18.19
C ILE A 59 -6.44 2.46 17.05
N ARG A 60 -5.15 2.14 16.94
CA ARG A 60 -4.28 2.65 15.88
C ARG A 60 -4.77 2.25 14.51
N ASN A 61 -5.16 0.99 14.31
CA ASN A 61 -5.69 0.50 13.03
C ASN A 61 -6.97 1.23 12.65
N LYS A 62 -7.87 1.49 13.61
CA LYS A 62 -9.10 2.25 13.38
C LYS A 62 -8.80 3.71 12.99
N GLU A 63 -7.87 4.34 13.68
CA GLU A 63 -7.43 5.71 13.35
C GLU A 63 -6.74 5.77 11.99
N ASP A 64 -5.81 4.87 11.72
CA ASP A 64 -5.07 4.82 10.46
C ASP A 64 -6.02 4.54 9.29
N SER A 65 -7.00 3.66 9.46
CA SER A 65 -8.07 3.46 8.46
C SER A 65 -8.84 4.74 8.17
N THR A 66 -9.17 5.52 9.20
CA THR A 66 -9.84 6.82 9.04
C THR A 66 -8.94 7.84 8.34
N ARG A 67 -7.64 7.86 8.66
CA ARG A 67 -6.65 8.74 8.01
C ARG A 67 -6.48 8.38 6.53
N VAL A 68 -6.39 7.09 6.19
CA VAL A 68 -6.31 6.62 4.80
C VAL A 68 -7.58 6.97 4.04
N GLN A 69 -8.76 6.75 4.61
CA GLN A 69 -10.04 7.13 3.98
C GLN A 69 -10.08 8.63 3.65
N ARG A 70 -9.63 9.49 4.57
CA ARG A 70 -9.51 10.93 4.31
C ARG A 70 -8.48 11.24 3.22
N ALA A 71 -7.33 10.58 3.24
CA ALA A 71 -6.28 10.77 2.23
C ALA A 71 -6.76 10.41 0.83
N VAL A 72 -7.46 9.29 0.65
CA VAL A 72 -8.02 8.87 -0.65
C VAL A 72 -9.00 9.92 -1.21
N GLN A 73 -9.73 10.64 -0.34
CA GLN A 73 -10.63 11.72 -0.73
C GLN A 73 -9.92 13.03 -1.10
N GLN A 74 -8.59 13.13 -0.88
CA GLN A 74 -7.79 14.29 -1.20
C GLN A 74 -7.03 14.08 -2.52
N PRO A 75 -7.55 14.55 -3.67
CA PRO A 75 -6.98 14.25 -4.99
C PRO A 75 -5.59 14.84 -5.23
N GLN A 76 -5.09 15.75 -4.39
CA GLN A 76 -3.74 16.29 -4.49
C GLN A 76 -2.85 15.81 -3.34
N GLN A 77 -3.26 16.04 -2.09
CA GLN A 77 -2.48 15.70 -0.91
C GLN A 77 -2.44 14.18 -0.66
N GLY A 78 -3.46 13.46 -1.12
CA GLY A 78 -3.57 12.02 -1.01
C GLY A 78 -3.00 11.25 -2.19
N GLN A 79 -2.29 11.88 -3.13
CA GLN A 79 -1.77 11.16 -4.31
C GLN A 79 -0.86 9.97 -3.97
N TRP A 80 -0.24 9.98 -2.79
CA TRP A 80 0.54 8.87 -2.28
C TRP A 80 -0.27 7.57 -2.10
N THR A 81 -1.61 7.64 -2.04
CA THR A 81 -2.47 6.45 -1.96
C THR A 81 -2.60 5.72 -3.30
N ASN A 82 -2.21 6.34 -4.41
CA ASN A 82 -2.30 5.76 -5.76
C ASN A 82 -0.97 5.14 -6.23
N CYS A 83 -0.02 4.94 -5.32
CA CYS A 83 1.31 4.41 -5.61
C CYS A 83 1.35 2.87 -5.60
N ASP A 84 0.32 2.19 -6.12
CA ASP A 84 0.20 0.72 -6.08
C ASP A 84 1.31 0.00 -6.86
N THR A 85 1.82 0.63 -7.91
CA THR A 85 2.92 0.12 -8.75
C THR A 85 4.30 0.55 -8.26
N ALA A 86 4.38 1.39 -7.23
CA ALA A 86 5.65 1.90 -6.73
C ALA A 86 6.40 0.83 -5.90
N ILE A 87 7.71 0.73 -6.10
CA ILE A 87 8.56 -0.15 -5.30
C ILE A 87 8.61 0.37 -3.87
N GLN A 88 8.13 -0.44 -2.93
CA GLN A 88 8.29 -0.13 -1.50
C GLN A 88 9.78 -0.15 -1.13
N ARG A 89 10.26 0.97 -0.61
CA ARG A 89 11.62 1.12 -0.10
C ARG A 89 11.57 1.47 1.38
N SER A 90 12.18 0.63 2.21
CA SER A 90 12.46 0.99 3.60
C SER A 90 13.59 2.01 3.65
N LEU A 91 13.36 3.16 4.27
CA LEU A 91 14.38 4.16 4.54
C LEU A 91 14.64 4.21 6.04
N THR A 92 15.88 3.98 6.44
CA THR A 92 16.29 4.21 7.82
C THR A 92 16.54 5.69 8.06
N TRP A 93 16.57 6.10 9.33
CA TRP A 93 16.89 7.48 9.69
C TRP A 93 18.28 7.88 9.19
N ASN A 94 19.26 6.97 9.26
CA ASN A 94 20.61 7.20 8.75
C ASN A 94 20.61 7.39 7.22
N ASP A 95 19.81 6.63 6.47
CA ASP A 95 19.70 6.82 5.02
C ASP A 95 19.19 8.24 4.70
N ILE A 96 18.21 8.73 5.46
CA ILE A 96 17.67 10.08 5.30
C ILE A 96 18.74 11.14 5.60
N TRP A 97 19.50 11.00 6.69
CA TRP A 97 20.56 11.95 7.04
C TRP A 97 21.71 11.99 6.05
N LEU A 98 22.08 10.85 5.49
CA LEU A 98 23.21 10.73 4.56
C LEU A 98 22.81 11.05 3.11
N MET A 99 21.52 11.11 2.80
CA MET A 99 21.05 11.45 1.47
C MET A 99 21.29 12.92 1.14
N ALA A 100 21.69 13.18 -0.12
CA ALA A 100 21.78 14.53 -0.63
C ALA A 100 20.39 15.23 -0.53
N PRO A 101 20.32 16.52 -0.15
CA PRO A 101 19.05 17.23 0.04
C PRO A 101 18.12 17.18 -1.18
N LEU A 102 18.70 17.23 -2.38
CA LEU A 102 17.94 17.13 -3.64
C LEU A 102 17.31 15.76 -3.83
N CYS A 103 17.97 14.67 -3.42
CA CYS A 103 17.42 13.32 -3.49
C CYS A 103 16.21 13.18 -2.55
N ILE A 104 16.30 13.69 -1.32
CA ILE A 104 15.19 13.68 -0.36
C ILE A 104 14.02 14.49 -0.92
N SER A 105 14.30 15.69 -1.43
CA SER A 105 13.30 16.55 -2.04
C SER A 105 12.59 15.88 -3.22
N PHE A 106 13.35 15.20 -4.08
CA PHE A 106 12.82 14.44 -5.20
C PHE A 106 11.92 13.30 -4.73
N LEU A 107 12.36 12.49 -3.75
CA LEU A 107 11.59 11.36 -3.21
C LEU A 107 10.27 11.81 -2.58
N ILE A 108 10.29 12.87 -1.79
CA ILE A 108 9.05 13.41 -1.19
C ILE A 108 8.12 13.92 -2.30
N ARG A 109 8.65 14.69 -3.25
CA ARG A 109 7.83 15.25 -4.34
C ARG A 109 7.30 14.18 -5.30
N SER A 110 8.01 13.07 -5.51
CA SER A 110 7.51 11.99 -6.36
C SER A 110 6.30 11.30 -5.73
N VAL A 111 6.34 11.03 -4.42
CA VAL A 111 5.26 10.39 -3.65
C VAL A 111 3.98 11.24 -3.66
N TYR A 112 4.10 12.56 -3.55
CA TYR A 112 2.94 13.48 -3.56
C TYR A 112 2.58 14.02 -4.95
N ASN A 113 3.19 13.51 -6.03
CA ASN A 113 3.03 14.01 -7.40
C ASN A 113 3.20 15.55 -7.50
N LEU A 114 4.28 16.06 -6.90
CA LEU A 114 4.69 17.47 -6.90
C LEU A 114 5.93 17.73 -7.77
N LEU A 115 6.32 16.76 -8.60
CA LEU A 115 7.38 16.96 -9.59
C LEU A 115 6.91 17.90 -10.71
N PRO A 116 7.81 18.62 -11.39
CA PRO A 116 7.49 19.57 -12.45
C PRO A 116 7.08 18.86 -13.76
N SER A 117 5.99 18.08 -13.72
CA SER A 117 5.33 17.54 -14.90
C SER A 117 4.52 18.63 -15.61
N ASN A 118 4.24 18.50 -16.92
CA ASN A 118 3.43 19.50 -17.62
C ASN A 118 2.05 19.69 -16.97
N ALA A 119 1.42 18.61 -16.49
CA ALA A 119 0.16 18.69 -15.76
C ALA A 119 0.27 19.52 -14.47
N ASN A 120 1.36 19.35 -13.71
CA ASN A 120 1.59 20.12 -12.48
C ASN A 120 1.98 21.57 -12.79
N LEU A 121 2.76 21.82 -13.84
CA LEU A 121 3.12 23.17 -14.28
C LEU A 121 1.88 23.98 -14.68
N VAL A 122 0.91 23.36 -15.36
CA VAL A 122 -0.39 23.99 -15.66
C VAL A 122 -1.18 24.28 -14.39
N ARG A 123 -1.26 23.31 -13.46
CA ARG A 123 -1.90 23.55 -12.16
C ARG A 123 -1.27 24.70 -11.37
N TRP A 124 0.04 24.90 -11.50
CA TRP A 124 0.75 25.99 -10.83
C TRP A 124 0.73 27.31 -11.62
N GLY A 125 0.01 27.38 -12.75
CA GLY A 125 -0.06 28.58 -13.59
C GLY A 125 1.27 28.95 -14.27
N LYS A 126 2.18 27.98 -14.43
CA LYS A 126 3.49 28.19 -15.06
C LYS A 126 3.52 27.84 -16.55
N LYS A 127 2.45 27.23 -17.06
CA LYS A 127 2.30 26.80 -18.45
C LYS A 127 0.82 26.73 -18.80
N ASP A 128 0.46 26.91 -20.07
CA ASP A 128 -0.94 26.89 -20.52
C ASP A 128 -1.39 25.49 -20.99
N ASP A 129 -0.50 24.71 -21.61
CA ASP A 129 -0.84 23.40 -22.19
C ASP A 129 -0.27 22.23 -21.34
N PRO A 130 -1.12 21.30 -20.87
CA PRO A 130 -0.68 20.12 -20.10
C PRO A 130 -0.04 19.05 -20.97
N LYS A 131 -0.13 19.14 -22.30
CA LYS A 131 0.43 18.14 -23.21
C LYS A 131 1.94 18.04 -23.06
N CYS A 132 2.42 16.82 -22.87
CA CYS A 132 3.86 16.56 -22.93
C CYS A 132 4.31 16.41 -24.38
N LEU A 133 5.34 17.18 -24.74
CA LEU A 133 5.87 17.25 -26.11
C LEU A 133 6.41 15.91 -26.61
N LEU A 134 6.86 15.05 -25.69
CA LEU A 134 7.42 13.73 -25.99
C LEU A 134 6.35 12.66 -26.22
N CYS A 135 5.25 12.74 -25.48
CA CYS A 135 4.18 11.74 -25.46
C CYS A 135 2.94 12.16 -26.27
N GLN A 136 2.82 13.44 -26.64
CA GLN A 136 1.72 14.01 -27.42
C GLN A 136 0.33 13.68 -26.86
N GLY A 137 0.21 13.49 -25.55
CA GLY A 137 -1.06 13.12 -24.91
C GLY A 137 -1.40 11.63 -24.95
N ARG A 138 -0.49 10.75 -25.42
CA ARG A 138 -0.58 9.32 -25.10
C ARG A 138 -0.34 9.14 -23.61
N LEU A 139 -1.42 8.88 -22.88
CA LEU A 139 -1.37 8.37 -21.52
C LEU A 139 -0.71 6.98 -21.58
N GLN A 140 0.61 6.90 -21.44
CA GLN A 140 1.18 5.71 -20.82
C GLN A 140 0.70 5.78 -19.37
N SER A 141 -0.16 4.84 -18.99
CA SER A 141 -0.53 4.61 -17.61
C SER A 141 0.78 4.42 -16.83
N MET A 142 1.23 5.49 -16.17
CA MET A 142 2.30 5.44 -15.16
C MET A 142 1.69 5.40 -13.75
N TYR A 143 0.52 4.76 -13.65
CA TYR A 143 -0.10 4.29 -12.43
C TYR A 143 -0.74 2.95 -12.76
#